data_AF-A0A1J8QN41-F1
#
_entry.id   AF-A0A1J8QN41-F1
#
_cell.length_a   1.000
_cell.length_b   1.000
_cell.length_c   1.000
_cell.angle_alpha   90.00
_cell.angle_beta   90.00
_cell.angle_gamma   90.00
#
_symmetry.space_group_name_H-M   'P 1'
#
loop_
_entity.id
_entity.type
_entity.pdbx_description
1 polymer ?
#
loop_
_entity_poly.entity_id
_entity_poly.type
_entity_poly.pdbx_seq_one_letter_code
_entity_poly.pdbx_strand_id
1 'polypeptide(L)'
;MADPQQLVLQGSIADIPFITGDCDDEGTIFSFSTLNITTDAQLAEYLQTYWFPSAPAAAIEQLLVYYPQDPTQGSPYDTGALYELSAQFKRMASFQGDATFHAPRRFFLQQRSGSQSTWAFRE
;
A
#
# COMPACT_ATOMS: atom_id res chain seq x y z
N MET A 1 -10.71 -1.31 21.55
CA MET A 1 -11.38 -0.48 20.52
C MET A 1 -11.38 -1.27 19.23
N ALA A 2 -12.46 -1.23 18.44
CA ALA A 2 -12.50 -1.93 17.16
C ALA A 2 -11.53 -1.28 16.17
N ASP A 3 -10.95 -2.06 15.26
CA ASP A 3 -10.11 -1.56 14.19
C ASP A 3 -10.88 -0.59 13.27
N PRO A 4 -10.27 0.49 12.74
CA PRO A 4 -10.95 1.45 11.88
C PRO A 4 -11.71 0.83 10.70
N GLN A 5 -11.19 -0.22 10.07
CA GLN A 5 -11.87 -0.88 8.96
C GLN A 5 -13.17 -1.55 9.43
N GLN A 6 -13.17 -2.12 10.65
CA GLN A 6 -14.36 -2.71 11.25
C GLN A 6 -15.41 -1.66 11.60
N LEU A 7 -15.00 -0.48 12.06
CA LEU A 7 -15.92 0.63 12.33
C LEU A 7 -16.63 1.09 11.04
N VAL A 8 -15.90 1.18 9.93
CA VAL A 8 -16.47 1.50 8.62
C VAL A 8 -17.49 0.45 8.18
N LEU A 9 -17.16 -0.86 8.31
CA LEU A 9 -18.08 -1.96 7.96
C LEU A 9 -19.35 -1.97 8.82
N GLN A 10 -19.23 -1.57 10.08
CA GLN A 10 -20.37 -1.46 11.00
C GLN A 10 -21.22 -0.21 10.75
N GLY A 11 -20.82 0.66 9.82
CA GLY A 11 -21.45 1.96 9.61
C GLY A 11 -21.23 2.94 10.77
N SER A 12 -20.29 2.64 11.68
CA SER A 12 -19.93 3.49 12.82
C SER A 12 -18.99 4.60 12.36
N ILE A 13 -19.54 5.49 11.53
CA ILE A 13 -18.85 6.64 10.97
C ILE A 13 -19.84 7.79 10.80
N ALA A 14 -19.35 9.02 10.95
CA ALA A 14 -20.15 10.21 10.68
C ALA A 14 -20.60 10.26 9.21
N ASP A 15 -21.88 10.57 9.00
CA ASP A 15 -22.50 10.68 7.69
C ASP A 15 -22.35 12.12 7.15
N ILE A 16 -21.17 12.43 6.64
CA ILE A 16 -20.80 13.76 6.14
C ILE A 16 -20.11 13.65 4.78
N PRO A 17 -20.34 14.61 3.86
CA PRO A 17 -19.60 14.68 2.60
C PRO A 17 -18.08 14.79 2.83
N PHE A 18 -17.27 14.09 2.03
CA PHE A 18 -15.81 14.16 2.13
C PHE A 18 -15.09 14.07 0.79
N ILE A 19 -13.85 14.56 0.77
CA ILE A 19 -12.90 14.42 -0.33
C ILE A 19 -11.69 13.65 0.20
N THR A 20 -11.15 12.72 -0.59
CA THR A 20 -9.95 11.94 -0.23
C THR A 20 -9.06 11.72 -1.45
N GLY A 21 -7.75 11.79 -1.28
CA GLY A 21 -6.80 11.54 -2.37
C GLY A 21 -5.47 11.07 -1.82
N ASP A 22 -4.63 10.61 -2.73
CA ASP A 22 -3.26 10.19 -2.47
C ASP A 22 -2.36 10.80 -3.56
N CYS A 23 -1.08 11.00 -3.25
CA CYS A 23 -0.03 11.15 -4.25
C CYS A 23 0.14 9.82 -5.02
N ASP A 24 0.65 9.85 -6.25
CA ASP A 24 0.92 8.61 -7.00
C ASP A 24 1.99 7.74 -6.35
N ASP A 25 2.95 8.35 -5.66
CA ASP A 25 4.16 7.71 -5.16
C ASP A 25 4.34 7.81 -3.62
N GLU A 26 3.23 7.66 -2.87
CA GLU A 26 3.20 7.80 -1.40
C GLU A 26 4.29 6.99 -0.67
N GLY A 27 4.57 5.78 -1.16
CA GLY A 27 5.47 4.85 -0.49
C GLY A 27 6.96 5.20 -0.59
N THR A 28 7.34 6.06 -1.53
CA THR A 28 8.75 6.32 -1.85
C THR A 28 9.53 6.85 -0.66
N ILE A 29 8.95 7.79 0.10
CA ILE A 29 9.61 8.40 1.27
C ILE A 29 9.82 7.39 2.39
N PHE A 30 8.91 6.44 2.56
CA PHE A 30 9.00 5.41 3.61
C PHE A 30 10.05 4.34 3.27
N SER A 31 10.25 4.07 1.98
CA SER A 31 11.17 3.04 1.50
C SER A 31 12.66 3.37 1.68
N PHE A 32 13.01 4.63 1.92
CA PHE A 32 14.38 5.01 2.29
C PHE A 32 14.88 4.31 3.56
N SER A 33 13.97 3.91 4.46
CA SER A 33 14.32 3.18 5.68
C SER A 33 14.66 1.70 5.46
N THR A 34 14.48 1.19 4.23
CA THR A 34 14.58 -0.24 3.88
C THR A 34 15.63 -0.54 2.81
N LEU A 35 16.55 0.39 2.54
CA LEU A 35 17.54 0.27 1.46
C LEU A 35 18.49 -0.93 1.59
N ASN A 36 18.60 -1.52 2.78
CA ASN A 36 19.39 -2.73 3.03
C ASN A 36 18.70 -4.02 2.54
N ILE A 37 17.42 -3.98 2.20
CA ILE A 37 16.68 -5.11 1.63
C ILE A 37 16.94 -5.14 0.13
N THR A 38 17.56 -6.23 -0.33
CA THR A 38 18.04 -6.37 -1.72
C THR A 38 17.64 -7.68 -2.38
N THR A 39 17.07 -8.62 -1.64
CA THR A 39 16.62 -9.92 -2.16
C THR A 39 15.16 -10.20 -1.82
N ASP A 40 14.52 -11.06 -2.60
CA ASP A 40 13.14 -11.50 -2.37
C ASP A 40 12.95 -12.15 -0.99
N ALA A 41 13.94 -12.92 -0.53
CA ALA A 41 13.90 -13.55 0.79
C ALA A 41 13.93 -12.50 1.92
N GLN A 42 14.79 -11.48 1.81
CA GLN A 42 14.84 -10.38 2.78
C GLN A 42 13.55 -9.56 2.79
N LEU A 43 12.95 -9.33 1.61
CA LEU A 43 11.66 -8.65 1.51
C LEU A 43 10.54 -9.49 2.13
N ALA A 44 10.47 -10.79 1.83
CA ALA A 44 9.49 -11.70 2.43
C ALA A 44 9.62 -11.73 3.96
N GLU A 45 10.84 -11.82 4.48
CA GLU A 45 11.13 -11.78 5.91
C GLU A 45 10.67 -10.45 6.53
N TYR A 46 11.01 -9.31 5.91
CA TYR A 46 10.57 -8.00 6.38
C TYR A 46 9.04 -7.87 6.44
N LEU A 47 8.34 -8.31 5.39
CA LEU A 47 6.87 -8.29 5.33
C LEU A 47 6.25 -9.20 6.39
N GLN A 48 6.78 -10.40 6.56
CA GLN A 48 6.33 -11.33 7.60
C GLN A 48 6.57 -10.76 9.00
N THR A 49 7.75 -10.20 9.27
CA THR A 49 8.12 -9.73 10.62
C THR A 49 7.38 -8.45 11.02
N TYR A 50 7.32 -7.46 10.14
CA TYR A 50 6.89 -6.10 10.51
C TYR A 50 5.49 -5.72 10.07
N TRP A 51 5.00 -6.30 8.98
CA TRP A 51 3.68 -5.95 8.43
C TRP A 51 2.62 -6.98 8.78
N PHE A 52 2.96 -8.27 8.64
CA PHE A 52 2.00 -9.36 8.71
C PHE A 52 2.50 -10.54 9.56
N PRO A 53 2.81 -10.33 10.86
CA PRO A 53 3.37 -11.36 11.74
C PRO A 53 2.53 -12.63 11.86
N SER A 54 1.21 -12.52 11.69
CA SER A 54 0.27 -13.64 11.79
C SER A 54 -0.18 -14.19 10.43
N ALA A 55 0.30 -13.63 9.31
CA ALA A 55 -0.10 -14.13 7.99
C ALA A 55 0.57 -15.47 7.67
N PRO A 56 -0.12 -16.39 6.97
CA PRO A 56 0.52 -17.58 6.41
C PRO A 56 1.60 -17.19 5.40
N ALA A 57 2.71 -17.94 5.36
CA ALA A 57 3.80 -17.69 4.40
C ALA A 57 3.32 -17.63 2.94
N ALA A 58 2.36 -18.49 2.56
CA ALA A 58 1.75 -18.48 1.22
C ALA A 58 1.08 -17.15 0.85
N ALA A 59 0.55 -16.40 1.83
CA ALA A 59 -0.03 -15.08 1.58
C ALA A 59 1.06 -14.03 1.30
N ILE A 60 2.23 -14.13 1.96
CA ILE A 60 3.39 -13.29 1.67
C ILE A 60 3.95 -13.62 0.29
N GLU A 61 4.07 -14.90 -0.05
CA GLU A 61 4.51 -15.33 -1.38
C GLU A 61 3.57 -14.80 -2.47
N GLN A 62 2.25 -14.88 -2.26
CA GLN A 62 1.27 -14.33 -3.19
C GLN A 62 1.37 -12.80 -3.30
N LEU A 63 1.63 -12.11 -2.18
CA LEU A 63 1.88 -10.67 -2.18
C LEU A 63 3.09 -10.32 -3.06
N LEU A 64 4.17 -11.10 -2.97
CA LEU A 64 5.36 -10.92 -3.81
C LEU A 64 5.10 -11.19 -5.30
N VAL A 65 4.05 -11.94 -5.66
CA VAL A 65 3.61 -12.07 -7.06
C VAL A 65 2.87 -10.81 -7.52
N TYR A 66 2.05 -10.20 -6.67
CA TYR A 66 1.33 -8.96 -7.00
C TYR A 66 2.23 -7.74 -7.11
N TYR A 67 3.32 -7.72 -6.36
CA TYR A 67 4.37 -6.71 -6.47
C TYR A 67 5.62 -7.37 -7.05
N PRO A 68 5.82 -7.44 -8.37
CA PRO A 68 7.00 -8.06 -8.95
C PRO A 68 8.28 -7.23 -8.73
N GLN A 69 9.46 -7.86 -8.83
CA GLN A 69 10.75 -7.16 -8.72
C GLN A 69 11.12 -6.35 -9.98
N ASP A 70 10.32 -6.42 -11.05
CA ASP A 70 10.54 -5.63 -12.25
C ASP A 70 10.44 -4.12 -11.93
N PRO A 71 11.54 -3.36 -12.04
CA PRO A 71 11.59 -1.96 -11.60
C PRO A 71 10.65 -1.05 -12.41
N THR A 72 10.21 -1.50 -13.60
CA THR A 72 9.26 -0.76 -14.43
C THR A 72 7.84 -0.76 -13.88
N GLN A 73 7.53 -1.69 -12.96
CA GLN A 73 6.21 -1.83 -12.34
C GLN A 73 6.16 -1.21 -10.93
N GLY A 74 7.27 -0.65 -10.46
CA GLY A 74 7.36 -0.09 -9.11
C GLY A 74 7.32 1.45 -9.05
N SER A 75 7.10 1.98 -7.84
CA SER A 75 7.10 3.41 -7.51
C SER A 75 8.52 3.97 -7.29
N PRO A 76 8.95 5.10 -7.89
CA PRO A 76 8.15 6.04 -8.68
C PRO A 76 7.58 5.44 -9.96
N TYR A 77 6.25 5.48 -10.11
CA TYR A 77 5.56 4.83 -11.22
C TYR A 77 5.86 5.54 -12.55
N ASP A 78 5.71 4.82 -13.67
CA ASP A 78 5.93 5.36 -15.03
C ASP A 78 7.34 5.94 -15.30
N THR A 79 8.33 5.60 -14.49
CA THR A 79 9.74 6.02 -14.66
C THR A 79 10.65 4.94 -15.26
N GLY A 80 10.09 3.80 -15.66
CA GLY A 80 10.87 2.65 -16.13
C GLY A 80 11.84 2.15 -15.06
N ALA A 81 13.11 1.92 -15.41
CA ALA A 81 14.14 1.48 -14.47
C ALA A 81 14.86 2.63 -13.72
N LEU A 82 14.44 3.88 -13.91
CA LEU A 82 15.01 5.02 -13.18
C LEU A 82 14.61 4.97 -11.70
N TYR A 83 15.46 5.54 -10.85
CA TYR A 83 15.24 5.73 -9.41
C TYR A 83 15.19 4.44 -8.58
N GLU A 84 15.70 3.31 -9.08
CA GLU A 84 15.88 2.08 -8.30
C GLU A 84 17.08 2.23 -7.34
N LEU A 85 16.84 2.78 -6.14
CA LEU A 85 17.91 3.10 -5.16
C LEU A 85 18.54 1.86 -4.50
N SER A 86 17.82 0.74 -4.48
CA SER A 86 18.30 -0.59 -4.08
C SER A 86 17.51 -1.63 -4.89
N ALA A 87 17.94 -2.89 -4.96
CA ALA A 87 17.30 -3.91 -5.82
C ALA A 87 15.83 -4.24 -5.50
N GLN A 88 15.27 -3.73 -4.41
CA GLN A 88 13.88 -3.90 -4.01
C GLN A 88 13.20 -2.54 -3.71
N PHE A 89 13.87 -1.41 -3.99
CA PHE A 89 13.40 -0.10 -3.57
C PHE A 89 12.04 0.23 -4.19
N LYS A 90 11.91 0.11 -5.52
CA LYS A 90 10.66 0.52 -6.17
C LYS A 90 9.51 -0.44 -5.86
N ARG A 91 9.83 -1.72 -5.69
CA ARG A 91 8.86 -2.74 -5.26
C ARG A 91 8.36 -2.48 -3.85
N MET A 92 9.26 -2.19 -2.91
CA MET A 92 8.90 -1.84 -1.53
C MET A 92 8.06 -0.56 -1.49
N ALA A 93 8.44 0.47 -2.24
CA ALA A 93 7.71 1.73 -2.30
C ALA A 93 6.28 1.52 -2.80
N SER A 94 6.10 0.69 -3.83
CA SER A 94 4.76 0.35 -4.34
C SER A 94 3.90 -0.31 -3.26
N PHE A 95 4.44 -1.32 -2.59
CA PHE A 95 3.72 -2.03 -1.53
C PHE A 95 3.38 -1.09 -0.36
N GLN A 96 4.33 -0.29 0.12
CA GLN A 96 4.12 0.60 1.27
C GLN A 96 3.10 1.69 0.96
N GLY A 97 3.13 2.25 -0.25
CA GLY A 97 2.15 3.24 -0.72
C GLY A 97 0.75 2.65 -0.79
N ASP A 98 0.61 1.47 -1.39
CA ASP A 98 -0.68 0.80 -1.50
C ASP A 98 -1.23 0.37 -0.13
N ALA A 99 -0.42 -0.27 0.71
CA ALA A 99 -0.87 -0.80 1.99
C ALA A 99 -1.29 0.31 2.98
N THR A 100 -0.63 1.47 2.94
CA THR A 100 -0.84 2.56 3.91
C THR A 100 -1.88 3.57 3.43
N PHE A 101 -1.95 3.84 2.12
CA PHE A 101 -2.75 4.94 1.57
C PHE A 101 -3.79 4.44 0.58
N HIS A 102 -3.38 3.84 -0.54
CA HIS A 102 -4.29 3.53 -1.63
C HIS A 102 -5.34 2.47 -1.27
N ALA A 103 -4.95 1.38 -0.61
CA ALA A 103 -5.87 0.31 -0.22
C ALA A 103 -6.89 0.79 0.84
N PRO A 104 -6.48 1.45 1.94
CA PRO A 104 -7.44 2.07 2.87
C PRO A 104 -8.37 3.09 2.21
N ARG A 105 -7.86 3.97 1.33
CA ARG A 105 -8.71 4.93 0.62
C ARG A 105 -9.74 4.25 -0.29
N ARG A 106 -9.30 3.27 -1.09
CA ARG A 106 -10.20 2.51 -1.99
C ARG A 106 -11.25 1.75 -1.19
N PHE A 107 -10.85 1.08 -0.11
CA PHE A 107 -11.77 0.41 0.81
C PHE A 107 -12.80 1.40 1.37
N PHE A 108 -12.34 2.55 1.87
CA PHE A 108 -13.22 3.55 2.45
C PHE A 108 -14.24 4.10 1.44
N LEU A 109 -13.79 4.41 0.23
CA LEU A 109 -14.65 4.84 -0.87
C LEU A 109 -15.64 3.74 -1.28
N GLN A 110 -15.22 2.48 -1.35
CA GLN A 110 -16.11 1.35 -1.67
C GLN A 110 -17.24 1.19 -0.66
N GLN A 111 -16.97 1.41 0.64
CA GLN A 111 -17.98 1.27 1.68
C GLN A 111 -18.89 2.49 1.82
N ARG A 112 -18.44 3.69 1.43
CA ARG A 112 -19.19 4.94 1.67
C ARG A 112 -19.80 5.58 0.43
N SER A 113 -19.27 5.29 -0.75
CA SER A 113 -19.83 5.78 -2.01
C SER A 113 -21.27 5.30 -2.17
N GLY A 114 -22.18 6.23 -2.47
CA GLY A 114 -23.62 5.96 -2.58
C GLY A 114 -24.41 6.08 -1.26
N SER A 115 -23.73 6.06 -0.11
CA SER A 115 -24.35 6.39 1.19
C SER A 115 -24.20 7.88 1.52
N GLN A 116 -23.08 8.49 1.11
CA GLN A 116 -22.81 9.92 1.26
C GLN A 116 -22.07 10.46 0.03
N SER A 117 -22.05 11.78 -0.12
CA SER A 117 -21.32 12.43 -1.22
C SER A 117 -19.81 12.28 -1.03
N THR A 118 -19.15 11.70 -2.02
CA THR A 118 -17.70 11.44 -2.00
C THR A 118 -17.06 11.96 -3.29
N TRP A 119 -15.86 12.52 -3.15
CA TRP A 119 -14.99 12.84 -4.29
C TRP A 119 -13.59 12.30 -4.01
N ALA A 120 -12.91 11.89 -5.07
CA ALA A 120 -11.55 11.40 -4.98
C ALA A 120 -10.63 12.04 -6.00
N PHE A 121 -9.38 12.26 -5.61
CA PHE A 121 -8.32 12.72 -6.50
C PHE A 121 -7.08 11.84 -6.36
N ARG A 122 -6.15 12.08 -7.28
CA ARG A 122 -4.83 11.47 -7.37
C ARG A 122 -3.92 12.53 -7.98
N GLU A 123 -2.78 12.79 -7.35
CA GLU A 123 -1.80 13.80 -7.76
C GLU A 123 -0.42 13.20 -8.01
#